data_AF-A0A3P7WGL2-F1
#
_entry.id   AF-A0A3P7WGL2-F1
#
_cell.length_a   1.000
_cell.length_b   1.000
_cell.length_c   1.000
_cell.angle_alpha   90.00
_cell.angle_beta   90.00
_cell.angle_gamma   90.00
#
_symmetry.space_group_name_H-M   'P 1'
#
loop_
_entity.id
_entity.type
_entity.pdbx_description
1 polymer ?
#
loop_
_entity_poly.entity_id
_entity_poly.type
_entity_poly.pdbx_seq_one_letter_code
_entity_poly.pdbx_strand_id
1 'polypeptide(L)'
;MDKRRRVLRFIAKFSINQWKRGVSDFLHCLVEYCESLSCCDDVAVRQNICTLVGFLLKEQDGGSATEESVMSIDIKRKLYSILLERQLDKVTAVRSEVILSVADIQDDEIPNDFVEALERSPKDGGFP
;
A
#
# COMPACT_ATOMS: atom_id res chain seq x y z
N MET A 1 10.94 11.44 -9.21
CA MET A 1 10.07 10.63 -8.34
C MET A 1 8.59 10.95 -8.54
N ASP A 2 8.21 12.22 -8.69
CA ASP A 2 6.79 12.64 -8.77
C ASP A 2 6.00 12.07 -9.96
N LYS A 3 6.58 12.02 -11.17
CA LYS A 3 5.87 11.50 -12.35
C LYS A 3 5.45 10.03 -12.17
N ARG A 4 6.35 9.21 -11.61
CA ARG A 4 6.10 7.80 -11.25
C ARG A 4 4.92 7.67 -10.28
N ARG A 5 4.97 8.42 -9.16
CA ARG A 5 3.88 8.40 -8.16
C ARG A 5 2.54 8.86 -8.76
N ARG A 6 2.53 9.88 -9.62
CA ARG A 6 1.31 10.35 -10.31
C ARG A 6 0.69 9.25 -11.18
N VAL A 7 1.51 8.50 -11.92
CA VAL A 7 1.03 7.37 -12.73
C VAL A 7 0.47 6.25 -11.85
N LEU A 8 1.19 5.85 -10.80
CA LEU A 8 0.71 4.82 -9.87
C LEU A 8 -0.60 5.23 -9.18
N ARG A 9 -0.72 6.50 -8.79
CA ARG A 9 -1.94 7.05 -8.20
C ARG A 9 -3.09 7.05 -9.20
N PHE A 10 -2.83 7.43 -10.45
CA PHE A 10 -3.83 7.37 -11.51
C PHE A 10 -4.33 5.94 -11.72
N ILE A 11 -3.44 4.95 -11.78
CA ILE A 11 -3.79 3.54 -11.92
C ILE A 11 -4.68 3.11 -10.75
N ALA A 12 -4.28 3.39 -9.51
CA ALA A 12 -5.07 3.03 -8.32
C ALA A 12 -6.47 3.66 -8.36
N LYS A 13 -6.55 4.98 -8.59
CA LYS A 13 -7.81 5.71 -8.69
C LYS A 13 -8.70 5.20 -9.82
N PHE A 14 -8.10 4.90 -10.97
CA PHE A 14 -8.82 4.32 -12.10
C PHE A 14 -9.42 2.96 -11.74
N SER A 15 -8.62 2.05 -11.16
CA SER A 15 -9.07 0.71 -10.77
C SER A 15 -10.21 0.75 -9.74
N ILE A 16 -10.11 1.60 -8.72
CA ILE A 16 -11.19 1.77 -7.73
C ILE A 16 -12.45 2.35 -8.37
N ASN A 17 -12.32 3.32 -9.28
CA ASN A 17 -13.48 3.87 -10.00
C ASN A 17 -14.15 2.85 -10.93
N GLN A 18 -13.39 1.99 -11.60
CA GLN A 18 -13.96 0.90 -12.40
C GLN A 18 -14.70 -0.10 -11.51
N TRP A 19 -14.12 -0.45 -10.36
CA TRP A 19 -14.77 -1.31 -9.39
C TRP A 19 -16.10 -0.73 -8.89
N LYS A 20 -16.13 0.57 -8.52
CA LYS A 20 -17.37 1.28 -8.13
C LYS A 20 -18.47 1.24 -9.22
N ARG A 21 -18.10 1.00 -10.48
CA ARG A 21 -19.02 0.85 -11.61
C ARG A 21 -19.40 -0.61 -11.90
N GLY A 22 -19.00 -1.55 -11.04
CA GLY A 22 -19.25 -2.98 -11.21
C GLY A 22 -18.25 -3.71 -12.11
N VAL A 23 -17.13 -3.07 -12.49
CA VAL A 23 -16.07 -3.70 -13.30
C VAL A 23 -14.89 -4.06 -12.41
N SER A 24 -14.83 -5.33 -11.99
CA SER A 24 -13.89 -5.81 -10.98
C SER A 24 -12.54 -6.30 -11.53
N ASP A 25 -12.49 -6.72 -12.79
CA ASP A 25 -11.33 -7.40 -13.39
C ASP A 25 -10.03 -6.59 -13.28
N PHE A 26 -10.11 -5.27 -13.44
CA PHE A 26 -8.94 -4.38 -13.31
C PHE A 26 -8.35 -4.40 -11.91
N LEU A 27 -9.19 -4.39 -10.87
CA LEU A 27 -8.70 -4.44 -9.49
C LEU A 27 -8.10 -5.81 -9.19
N HIS A 28 -8.76 -6.90 -9.61
CA HIS A 28 -8.25 -8.25 -9.39
C HIS A 28 -6.90 -8.46 -10.07
N CYS A 29 -6.78 -8.09 -11.35
CA CYS A 29 -5.52 -8.15 -12.09
C CYS A 29 -4.42 -7.34 -11.40
N LEU A 30 -4.74 -6.15 -10.88
CA LEU A 30 -3.77 -5.30 -10.21
C LEU A 30 -3.33 -5.87 -8.85
N VAL A 31 -4.23 -6.50 -8.12
CA VAL A 31 -3.93 -7.19 -6.85
C VAL A 31 -3.00 -8.39 -7.12
N GLU A 32 -3.32 -9.21 -8.11
CA GLU A 32 -2.48 -10.34 -8.53
C GLU A 32 -1.09 -9.88 -8.99
N TYR A 33 -1.02 -8.78 -9.73
CA TYR A 33 0.24 -8.14 -10.13
C TYR A 33 1.07 -7.72 -8.91
N CYS A 34 0.43 -7.10 -7.91
CA CYS A 34 1.09 -6.71 -6.67
C CYS A 34 1.58 -7.93 -5.87
N GLU A 35 0.77 -8.97 -5.73
CA GLU A 35 1.15 -10.22 -5.05
C GLU A 35 2.36 -10.85 -5.73
N SER A 36 2.31 -10.99 -7.06
CA SER A 36 3.35 -11.66 -7.85
C SER A 36 4.71 -10.96 -7.84
N LEU A 37 4.73 -9.63 -7.70
CA LEU A 37 5.95 -8.83 -7.78
C LEU A 37 6.41 -8.25 -6.45
N SER A 38 5.66 -8.47 -5.36
CA SER A 38 5.99 -7.99 -4.02
C SER A 38 7.39 -8.43 -3.53
N CYS A 39 7.84 -9.62 -3.95
CA CYS A 39 9.13 -10.22 -3.63
C CYS A 39 10.16 -10.17 -4.77
N CYS A 40 9.92 -9.37 -5.82
CA CYS A 40 10.87 -9.24 -6.93
C CYS A 40 12.26 -8.80 -6.43
N ASP A 41 13.34 -9.36 -6.96
CA ASP A 41 14.71 -8.99 -6.57
C ASP A 41 15.04 -7.52 -6.88
N ASP A 42 14.39 -6.96 -7.91
CA ASP A 42 14.54 -5.56 -8.29
C ASP A 42 13.91 -4.64 -7.24
N VAL A 43 14.76 -3.80 -6.64
CA VAL A 43 14.38 -2.83 -5.61
C VAL A 43 13.33 -1.84 -6.12
N ALA A 44 13.46 -1.34 -7.35
CA ALA A 44 12.54 -0.37 -7.91
C ALA A 44 11.14 -0.98 -8.11
N VAL A 45 11.08 -2.27 -8.46
CA VAL A 45 9.81 -3.01 -8.55
C VAL A 45 9.15 -3.08 -7.17
N ARG A 46 9.87 -3.51 -6.13
CA ARG A 46 9.30 -3.56 -4.77
C ARG A 46 8.84 -2.20 -4.26
N GLN A 47 9.61 -1.15 -4.51
CA GLN A 47 9.19 0.23 -4.21
C GLN A 47 7.89 0.60 -4.91
N ASN A 48 7.75 0.27 -6.21
CA ASN A 48 6.53 0.54 -6.96
C ASN A 48 5.33 -0.24 -6.42
N ILE A 49 5.52 -1.50 -6.05
CA ILE A 49 4.47 -2.31 -5.43
C ILE A 49 4.02 -1.68 -4.12
N CYS A 50 4.93 -1.34 -3.21
CA CYS A 50 4.57 -0.70 -1.94
C CYS A 50 3.79 0.61 -2.16
N THR A 51 4.28 1.49 -3.05
CA THR A 51 3.58 2.74 -3.38
C THR A 51 2.18 2.48 -3.96
N LEU A 52 2.05 1.54 -4.89
CA LEU A 52 0.79 1.23 -5.56
C LEU A 52 -0.24 0.63 -4.60
N VAL A 53 0.20 -0.28 -3.74
CA VAL A 53 -0.62 -0.88 -2.68
C VAL A 53 -1.15 0.20 -1.73
N GLY A 54 -0.28 1.13 -1.30
CA GLY A 54 -0.68 2.29 -0.50
C GLY A 54 -1.79 3.11 -1.17
N PHE A 55 -1.63 3.44 -2.45
CA PHE A 55 -2.67 4.18 -3.17
C PHE A 55 -3.98 3.40 -3.34
N LEU A 56 -3.93 2.08 -3.56
CA LEU A 56 -5.15 1.28 -3.65
C LEU A 56 -5.92 1.26 -2.33
N LEU A 57 -5.20 1.12 -1.22
CA LEU A 57 -5.78 1.15 0.13
C LEU A 57 -6.31 2.52 0.51
N LYS A 58 -5.70 3.62 0.03
CA LYS A 58 -6.18 4.99 0.27
C LYS A 58 -7.39 5.37 -0.57
N GLU A 59 -7.35 5.11 -1.88
CA GLU A 59 -8.39 5.61 -2.81
C GLU A 59 -9.75 4.89 -2.60
N GLN A 60 -9.76 3.74 -1.92
CA GLN A 60 -10.99 3.03 -1.56
C GLN A 60 -11.74 3.67 -0.38
N ASP A 61 -11.05 4.38 0.53
CA ASP A 61 -11.65 5.07 1.68
C ASP A 61 -12.13 6.50 1.34
N GLY A 62 -11.75 7.03 0.17
CA GLY A 62 -12.18 8.36 -0.32
C GLY A 62 -13.64 8.48 -0.79
N GLY A 63 -14.53 7.57 -0.42
CA GLY A 63 -15.99 7.71 -0.53
C GLY A 63 -16.57 8.36 0.73
N SER A 64 -17.79 8.90 0.71
CA SER A 64 -18.36 9.48 1.94
C SER A 64 -18.41 8.41 3.06
N ALA A 65 -18.30 8.82 4.33
CA ALA A 65 -18.28 7.94 5.52
C ALA A 65 -19.51 7.01 5.68
N THR A 66 -20.45 7.04 4.74
CA THR A 66 -21.67 6.24 4.64
C THR A 66 -21.64 5.24 3.49
N GLU A 67 -20.63 5.27 2.61
CA GLU A 67 -20.46 4.30 1.53
C GLU A 67 -19.77 3.05 2.10
N GLU A 68 -20.44 1.90 2.02
CA GLU A 68 -19.84 0.61 2.32
C GLU A 68 -18.49 0.47 1.64
N SER A 69 -17.52 -0.09 2.38
CA SER A 69 -16.20 -0.45 1.87
C SER A 69 -16.29 -1.03 0.46
N VAL A 70 -15.77 -0.28 -0.50
CA VAL A 70 -15.84 -0.62 -1.93
C VAL A 70 -15.17 -1.97 -2.17
N MET A 71 -14.06 -2.21 -1.48
CA MET A 71 -13.24 -3.40 -1.61
C MET A 71 -13.65 -4.46 -0.58
N SER A 72 -13.66 -5.74 -0.96
CA SER A 72 -13.89 -6.82 -0.01
C SER A 72 -12.76 -6.90 1.03
N ILE A 73 -13.10 -7.38 2.23
CA ILE A 73 -12.14 -7.56 3.33
C ILE A 73 -10.95 -8.42 2.90
N ASP A 74 -11.18 -9.42 2.06
CA ASP A 74 -10.12 -10.33 1.60
C ASP A 74 -9.09 -9.62 0.72
N ILE A 75 -9.53 -8.74 -0.18
CA ILE A 75 -8.59 -7.96 -1.01
C ILE A 75 -7.81 -6.97 -0.13
N LYS A 76 -8.47 -6.32 0.84
CA LYS A 76 -7.77 -5.45 1.80
C LYS A 76 -6.68 -6.21 2.54
N ARG A 77 -7.01 -7.39 3.07
CA ARG A 77 -6.06 -8.24 3.80
C ARG A 77 -4.84 -8.61 2.96
N LYS A 78 -5.05 -8.98 1.69
CA LYS A 78 -3.96 -9.27 0.74
C LYS A 78 -3.05 -8.05 0.51
N LEU A 79 -3.64 -6.87 0.34
CA LEU A 79 -2.88 -5.63 0.15
C LEU A 79 -2.11 -5.25 1.42
N TYR A 80 -2.74 -5.35 2.60
CA TYR A 80 -2.07 -5.11 3.87
C TYR A 80 -0.94 -6.10 4.15
N SER A 81 -1.10 -7.38 3.83
CA SER A 81 -0.04 -8.38 4.05
C SER A 81 1.22 -8.05 3.24
N ILE A 82 1.08 -7.51 2.01
CA ILE A 82 2.23 -7.05 1.23
C ILE A 82 2.99 -5.93 1.95
N LEU A 83 2.28 -4.92 2.50
CA LEU A 83 2.93 -3.84 3.26
C LEU A 83 3.58 -4.36 4.55
N LEU A 84 2.89 -5.25 5.27
CA LEU A 84 3.38 -5.86 6.51
C LEU A 84 4.65 -6.68 6.27
N GLU A 85 4.72 -7.44 5.18
CA GLU A 85 5.93 -8.19 4.84
C GLU A 85 7.07 -7.27 4.41
N ARG A 86 6.78 -6.16 3.70
CA ARG A 86 7.78 -5.22 3.21
C ARG A 86 8.25 -4.20 4.24
N GLN A 87 7.56 -4.06 5.38
CA GLN A 87 8.07 -3.23 6.49
C GLN A 87 9.46 -3.70 6.97
N LEU A 88 9.75 -4.99 6.82
CA LEU A 88 11.03 -5.63 7.16
C LEU A 88 11.94 -5.82 5.94
N ASP A 89 11.66 -5.18 4.80
CA ASP A 89 12.51 -5.28 3.61
C ASP A 89 13.95 -4.89 3.94
N LYS A 90 14.95 -5.58 3.38
CA LYS A 90 16.37 -5.29 3.64
C LYS A 90 16.77 -3.89 3.17
N VAL A 91 16.09 -3.36 2.15
CA VAL A 91 16.41 -2.08 1.53
C VAL A 91 15.60 -0.94 2.17
N THR A 92 16.32 0.04 2.74
CA THR A 92 15.71 1.21 3.41
C THR A 92 14.72 1.94 2.51
N ALA A 93 15.02 2.10 1.22
CA ALA A 93 14.16 2.82 0.29
C ALA A 93 12.82 2.13 0.02
N VAL A 94 12.73 0.81 0.21
CA VAL A 94 11.46 0.06 0.15
C VAL A 94 10.69 0.26 1.46
N ARG A 95 11.37 0.13 2.61
CA ARG A 95 10.76 0.40 3.93
C ARG A 95 10.19 1.82 4.02
N SER A 96 10.87 2.83 3.47
CA SER A 96 10.37 4.19 3.40
C SER A 96 9.07 4.31 2.61
N GLU A 97 8.91 3.58 1.50
CA GLU A 97 7.66 3.57 0.73
C GLU A 97 6.52 2.90 1.50
N VAL A 98 6.81 1.87 2.31
CA VAL A 98 5.83 1.26 3.23
C VAL A 98 5.37 2.28 4.27
N ILE A 99 6.30 2.98 4.93
CA ILE A 99 5.97 3.99 5.95
C ILE A 99 5.09 5.09 5.35
N LEU A 100 5.47 5.64 4.19
CA LEU A 100 4.68 6.66 3.51
C LEU A 100 3.28 6.16 3.15
N SER A 101 3.19 4.92 2.65
CA SER A 101 1.91 4.30 2.28
C SER A 101 1.01 4.10 3.49
N VAL A 102 1.57 3.62 4.59
CA VAL A 102 0.84 3.41 5.86
C VAL A 102 0.38 4.75 6.43
N ALA A 103 1.23 5.77 6.48
CA ALA A 103 0.84 7.11 6.92
C ALA A 103 -0.28 7.71 6.05
N ASP A 104 -0.25 7.43 4.75
CA ASP A 104 -1.27 7.88 3.80
C ASP A 104 -2.64 7.19 3.99
N ILE A 105 -2.66 6.00 4.58
CA ILE A 105 -3.87 5.22 4.93
C ILE A 105 -4.38 5.58 6.34
N GLN A 106 -3.46 5.91 7.25
CA GLN A 106 -3.73 6.15 8.68
C GLN A 106 -4.48 7.46 8.99
N ASP A 107 -4.79 8.31 8.00
CA ASP A 107 -5.58 9.54 8.21
C ASP A 107 -7.06 9.24 8.54
N ASP A 108 -7.52 7.99 8.39
CA ASP A 108 -8.92 7.57 8.58
C ASP A 108 -9.12 6.42 9.62
N GLU A 109 -8.47 6.50 10.79
CA GLU A 109 -8.61 5.57 11.94
C GLU A 109 -7.92 4.19 11.83
N ILE A 110 -6.80 3.93 12.54
CA ILE A 110 -6.41 2.54 12.91
C ILE A 110 -5.82 2.44 14.34
N PRO A 111 -6.20 1.39 15.12
CA PRO A 111 -5.68 1.06 16.45
C PRO A 111 -4.16 0.73 16.54
N ASN A 112 -3.65 0.92 17.76
CA ASN A 112 -2.26 1.06 18.23
C ASN A 112 -1.16 0.09 17.72
N ASP A 113 -1.49 -1.08 17.17
CA ASP A 113 -0.50 -2.16 17.00
C ASP A 113 0.58 -1.86 15.92
N PHE A 114 0.28 -0.96 14.97
CA PHE A 114 1.24 -0.54 13.95
C PHE A 114 2.29 0.46 14.47
N VAL A 115 1.94 1.31 15.44
CA VAL A 115 2.88 2.25 16.07
C VAL A 115 3.94 1.48 16.85
N GLU A 116 3.53 0.42 17.54
CA GLU A 116 4.41 -0.40 18.35
C GLU A 116 5.45 -1.17 17.50
N ALA A 117 5.08 -1.59 16.29
CA ALA A 117 6.02 -2.17 15.33
C ALA A 117 7.02 -1.14 14.77
N LEU A 118 6.60 0.13 14.63
CA LEU A 118 7.45 1.24 14.19
C LEU A 118 8.51 1.60 15.25
N GLU A 119 8.14 1.56 16.54
CA GLU A 119 9.05 1.82 17.66
C GLU A 119 10.07 0.69 17.90
N ARG A 120 9.77 -0.53 17.45
CA ARG A 120 10.64 -1.71 17.58
C ARG A 120 11.64 -1.88 16.43
N SER A 121 11.61 -1.03 15.40
CA SER A 121 12.62 -1.05 14.34
C SER A 121 13.98 -0.57 14.89
N PRO A 122 15.10 -1.28 14.64
CA PRO A 122 16.40 -0.87 15.16
C PRO A 122 16.78 0.52 14.63
N LYS A 123 16.98 1.47 15.55
CA LYS A 123 17.65 2.74 15.24
C LYS A 123 19.14 2.47 15.17
N ASP A 124 19.61 1.82 14.12
CA ASP A 124 21.05 1.60 13.97
C ASP A 124 21.75 2.89 13.51
N GLY A 125 22.60 3.42 14.38
CA GLY A 125 23.74 4.25 13.99
C GLY A 125 23.90 5.55 14.76
N GLY A 126 24.32 5.46 16.03
CA GLY A 126 24.75 6.62 16.80
C GLY A 126 25.61 6.24 18.01
N PHE A 127 26.76 5.61 17.78
CA PHE A 127 27.97 5.82 18.61
C PHE A 127 28.80 6.92 17.92
N PRO A 128 29.58 7.75 18.63
CA PRO A 128 30.12 7.54 19.97
C PRO A 128 29.44 8.34 21.10
#